data_AF-A0A8I5T145-F1
#
_entry.id   AF-A0A8I5T145-F1
#
_cell.length_a   1.000
_cell.length_b   1.000
_cell.length_c   1.000
_cell.angle_alpha   90.00
_cell.angle_beta   90.00
_cell.angle_gamma   90.00
#
_symmetry.space_group_name_H-M   'P 1'
#
loop_
_entity.id
_entity.type
_entity.pdbx_description
1 polymer ?
#
loop_
_entity_poly.entity_id
_entity_poly.type
_entity_poly.pdbx_seq_one_letter_code
_entity_poly.pdbx_strand_id
1 'polypeptide(L)'
;MSGLRALLGLGLLVAGSRLPRIKSQTIACRSGPTSWGPQRLNSGGRWDSEVMASTAVKYLSQEEAQAVDQELFNEYQFSVDQLMELAGLSCATAIAKAYPPTSMSRSPPTVLVICGPGNNGGDGLVCARHLKLFGYEPTIYYPKRPNKPLFTALVTQCQKMDIPFLGEMPSEPMMIDELYELVVDAIFGFSFKGDVREPFHSILSVLKGLTVPIASIDIPSV
;
A
#
# COMPACT_ATOMS: atom_id res chain seq x y z
N MET A 1 -32.34 4.92 -15.24
CA MET A 1 -31.43 5.93 -14.65
C MET A 1 -31.20 5.57 -13.19
N SER A 2 -30.20 4.73 -12.91
CA SER A 2 -29.80 4.37 -11.55
C SER A 2 -28.30 4.50 -11.48
N GLY A 3 -27.84 5.59 -10.87
CA GLY A 3 -26.42 5.88 -10.68
C GLY A 3 -25.85 5.00 -9.59
N LEU A 4 -24.87 4.18 -9.95
CA LEU A 4 -24.02 3.46 -9.01
C LEU A 4 -22.76 4.31 -8.82
N ARG A 5 -22.62 4.93 -7.65
CA ARG A 5 -21.40 5.64 -7.25
C ARG A 5 -20.41 4.59 -6.76
N ALA A 6 -19.36 4.32 -7.53
CA ALA A 6 -18.21 3.55 -7.08
C ALA A 6 -17.35 4.42 -6.15
N LEU A 7 -17.28 4.03 -4.88
CA LEU A 7 -16.33 4.55 -3.89
C LEU A 7 -15.04 3.75 -4.02
N LEU A 8 -13.99 4.37 -4.55
CA LEU A 8 -12.62 3.85 -4.50
C LEU A 8 -12.12 3.94 -3.04
N GLY A 9 -11.98 2.79 -2.41
CA GLY A 9 -11.42 2.68 -1.07
C GLY A 9 -10.69 1.37 -0.86
N LEU A 10 -9.55 1.50 -0.19
CA LEU A 10 -8.80 0.51 0.61
C LEU A 10 -7.62 -0.22 -0.03
N GLY A 11 -6.43 0.11 0.48
CA GLY A 11 -5.42 -0.88 0.86
C GLY A 11 -5.16 -0.73 2.36
N LEU A 12 -5.40 -1.79 3.14
CA LEU A 12 -5.12 -1.87 4.58
C LEU A 12 -3.94 -2.82 4.77
N LEU A 13 -2.83 -2.31 5.31
CA LEU A 13 -1.70 -3.11 5.74
C LEU A 13 -2.00 -3.71 7.13
N VAL A 14 -1.88 -5.03 7.27
CA VAL A 14 -1.99 -5.70 8.57
C VAL A 14 -0.61 -5.65 9.25
N ALA A 15 -0.46 -4.76 10.23
CA ALA A 15 0.71 -4.75 11.12
C ALA A 15 0.37 -5.47 12.42
N GLY A 16 1.04 -6.59 12.68
CA GLY A 16 0.97 -7.28 13.97
C GLY A 16 1.95 -6.67 14.97
N SER A 17 1.46 -5.98 16.00
CA SER A 17 2.27 -5.66 17.17
C SER A 17 1.44 -5.71 18.45
N ARG A 18 1.86 -6.55 19.40
CA ARG A 18 1.34 -6.61 20.77
C ARG A 18 1.72 -5.33 21.51
N LEU A 19 0.74 -4.60 22.04
CA LEU A 19 0.95 -3.52 23.01
C LEU A 19 0.21 -3.82 24.33
N PRO A 20 0.80 -3.47 25.49
CA PRO A 20 0.22 -3.78 26.79
C PRO A 20 -0.88 -2.79 27.20
N ARG A 21 -1.86 -3.34 27.93
CA ARG A 21 -3.11 -2.73 28.37
C ARG A 21 -2.90 -1.74 29.51
N ILE A 22 -3.13 -0.44 29.28
CA ILE A 22 -3.20 0.59 30.34
C ILE A 22 -4.59 0.55 30.99
N LYS A 23 -4.64 0.42 32.32
CA LYS A 23 -5.87 0.47 33.12
C LYS A 23 -6.27 1.93 33.37
N SER A 24 -7.48 2.32 32.95
CA SER A 24 -8.07 3.59 33.37
C SER A 24 -8.71 3.46 34.75
N GLN A 25 -8.31 4.31 35.69
CA GLN A 25 -9.00 4.48 36.98
C GLN A 25 -10.18 5.43 36.84
N THR A 26 -11.30 5.05 37.44
CA THR A 26 -12.55 5.81 37.53
C THR A 26 -12.44 6.84 38.65
N ILE A 27 -12.78 8.11 38.37
CA ILE A 27 -13.08 9.10 39.41
C ILE A 27 -14.50 9.61 39.18
N ALA A 28 -15.33 9.43 40.20
CA ALA A 28 -16.70 9.92 40.28
C ALA A 28 -16.72 11.24 41.07
N CYS A 29 -17.48 12.23 40.59
CA CYS A 29 -17.91 13.37 41.38
C CYS A 29 -19.45 13.50 41.31
N ARG A 30 -20.07 13.68 42.48
CA ARG A 30 -21.52 13.67 42.71
C ARG A 30 -22.13 15.09 42.73
N SER A 31 -23.36 15.14 42.22
CA SER A 31 -24.59 15.82 42.72
C SER A 31 -24.70 17.35 42.85
N GLY A 32 -25.80 17.88 42.28
CA GLY A 32 -26.47 19.12 42.72
C GLY A 32 -27.66 19.50 41.80
N PRO A 33 -28.90 19.71 42.31
CA PRO A 33 -30.12 19.75 41.50
C PRO A 33 -30.64 21.18 41.24
N THR A 34 -31.48 21.38 40.22
CA THR A 34 -32.60 22.36 40.27
C THR A 34 -33.66 22.06 39.20
N SER A 35 -34.91 22.31 39.60
CA SER A 35 -36.18 22.09 38.91
C SER A 35 -36.45 23.06 37.75
N TRP A 36 -37.45 22.79 36.89
CA TRP A 36 -38.59 23.66 36.50
C TRP A 36 -39.30 23.02 35.26
N GLY A 37 -40.63 23.13 35.22
CA GLY A 37 -41.59 22.28 34.48
C GLY A 37 -41.87 22.62 32.98
N PRO A 38 -43.02 22.16 32.42
CA PRO A 38 -43.11 21.61 31.05
C PRO A 38 -43.87 22.47 30.00
N GLN A 39 -43.57 22.30 28.71
CA GLN A 39 -44.52 21.87 27.63
C GLN A 39 -44.01 22.15 26.19
N ARG A 40 -44.11 21.09 25.37
CA ARG A 40 -44.37 20.97 23.91
C ARG A 40 -43.61 21.86 22.92
N LEU A 41 -42.96 21.21 21.94
CA LEU A 41 -43.45 21.14 20.55
C LEU A 41 -42.73 20.04 19.77
N ASN A 42 -43.53 19.26 19.05
CA ASN A 42 -43.15 18.15 18.22
C ASN A 42 -42.76 18.70 16.84
N SER A 43 -41.49 18.59 16.43
CA SER A 43 -41.09 18.70 15.03
C SER A 43 -39.60 18.41 14.84
N GLY A 44 -39.30 17.43 13.99
CA GLY A 44 -38.13 17.53 13.13
C GLY A 44 -36.96 16.61 13.46
N GLY A 45 -36.92 15.48 12.76
CA GLY A 45 -35.68 14.82 12.37
C GLY A 45 -34.95 14.13 13.51
N ARG A 46 -35.28 12.86 13.72
CA ARG A 46 -34.32 11.90 14.28
C ARG A 46 -33.18 11.81 13.26
N TRP A 47 -32.11 12.58 13.48
CA TRP A 47 -30.85 12.32 12.80
C TRP A 47 -30.32 11.06 13.46
N ASP A 48 -30.80 9.92 12.96
CA ASP A 48 -30.29 8.62 13.34
C ASP A 48 -28.80 8.63 12.98
N SER A 49 -27.99 8.73 14.02
CA SER A 49 -26.53 8.56 14.05
C SER A 49 -26.10 7.14 13.67
N GLU A 50 -26.88 6.48 12.82
CA GLU A 50 -26.97 5.03 12.66
C GLU A 50 -26.56 4.56 11.25
N VAL A 51 -26.01 5.46 10.41
CA VAL A 51 -25.46 5.10 9.09
C VAL A 51 -23.97 5.43 8.99
N MET A 52 -23.19 4.89 9.92
CA MET A 52 -21.77 4.58 9.67
C MET A 52 -21.53 3.14 10.14
N ALA A 53 -22.38 2.22 9.68
CA ALA A 53 -22.06 0.81 9.74
C ALA A 53 -20.82 0.60 8.86
N SER A 54 -19.68 0.38 9.50
CA SER A 54 -18.48 -0.16 8.88
C SER A 54 -18.87 -1.44 8.15
N THR A 55 -19.12 -1.33 6.85
CA THR A 55 -19.40 -2.49 6.02
C THR A 55 -18.09 -3.24 5.91
N ALA A 56 -18.04 -4.47 6.45
CA ALA A 56 -16.84 -5.29 6.36
C ALA A 56 -16.47 -5.46 4.88
N VAL A 57 -15.21 -5.21 4.55
CA VAL A 57 -14.68 -5.33 3.19
C VAL A 57 -14.59 -6.81 2.82
N LYS A 58 -14.98 -7.15 1.58
CA LYS A 58 -14.86 -8.51 1.05
C LYS A 58 -13.41 -8.80 0.65
N TYR A 59 -12.90 -9.97 1.03
CA TYR A 59 -11.66 -10.53 0.50
C TYR A 59 -11.99 -11.34 -0.76
N LEU A 60 -11.28 -11.08 -1.85
CA LEU A 60 -11.55 -11.70 -3.15
C LEU A 60 -10.74 -12.98 -3.34
N SER A 61 -11.32 -13.98 -4.01
CA SER A 61 -10.54 -15.07 -4.59
C SER A 61 -9.70 -14.57 -5.78
N GLN A 62 -8.75 -15.38 -6.23
CA GLN A 62 -7.96 -15.06 -7.42
C GLN A 62 -8.85 -14.92 -8.66
N GLU A 63 -9.83 -15.80 -8.83
CA GLU A 63 -10.78 -15.76 -9.94
C GLU A 63 -11.66 -14.51 -9.89
N GLU A 64 -12.12 -14.11 -8.70
CA GLU A 64 -12.91 -12.89 -8.50
C GLU A 64 -12.08 -11.64 -8.81
N ALA A 65 -10.83 -11.57 -8.34
CA ALA A 65 -9.93 -10.46 -8.65
C ALA A 65 -9.63 -10.36 -10.15
N GLN A 66 -9.42 -11.51 -10.83
CA GLN A 66 -9.25 -11.55 -12.28
C GLN A 66 -10.50 -11.08 -13.04
N ALA A 67 -11.69 -11.43 -12.55
CA ALA A 67 -12.95 -10.98 -13.14
C ALA A 67 -13.13 -9.46 -13.01
N VAL A 68 -12.82 -8.89 -11.83
CA VAL A 68 -12.86 -7.43 -11.62
C VAL A 68 -11.88 -6.71 -12.54
N ASP A 69 -10.63 -7.18 -12.66
CA ASP A 69 -9.65 -6.59 -13.57
C ASP A 69 -10.12 -6.66 -15.03
N GLN A 70 -10.68 -7.80 -15.46
CA GLN A 70 -11.23 -7.94 -16.81
C GLN A 70 -12.39 -6.98 -17.06
N GLU A 71 -13.29 -6.79 -16.10
CA GLU A 71 -14.40 -5.85 -16.20
C GLU A 71 -13.88 -4.41 -16.34
N LEU A 72 -12.91 -4.02 -15.51
CA LEU A 72 -12.32 -2.67 -15.52
C LEU A 72 -11.64 -2.33 -16.86
N PHE A 73 -10.87 -3.26 -17.43
CA PHE A 73 -10.15 -3.03 -18.68
C PHE A 73 -11.03 -3.15 -19.92
N ASN A 74 -12.11 -3.96 -19.89
CA ASN A 74 -12.93 -4.23 -21.07
C ASN A 74 -14.28 -3.52 -21.05
N GLU A 75 -15.04 -3.54 -19.96
CA GLU A 75 -16.36 -2.91 -19.92
C GLU A 75 -16.26 -1.42 -19.57
N TYR A 76 -15.43 -1.08 -18.58
CA TYR A 76 -15.21 0.30 -18.15
C TYR A 76 -14.13 1.02 -18.96
N GLN A 77 -13.40 0.29 -19.82
CA GLN A 77 -12.40 0.85 -20.73
C GLN A 77 -11.29 1.65 -20.03
N PHE A 78 -10.99 1.33 -18.78
CA PHE A 78 -9.78 1.88 -18.15
C PHE A 78 -8.55 1.31 -18.84
N SER A 79 -7.54 2.15 -18.99
CA SER A 79 -6.25 1.71 -19.51
C SER A 79 -5.34 1.22 -18.37
N VAL A 80 -4.40 0.33 -18.70
CA VAL A 80 -3.49 -0.27 -17.72
C VAL A 80 -2.63 0.80 -17.04
N ASP A 81 -2.13 1.77 -17.81
CA ASP A 81 -1.32 2.88 -17.29
C ASP A 81 -2.12 3.77 -16.33
N GLN A 82 -3.41 4.04 -16.60
CA GLN A 82 -4.26 4.79 -15.68
C GLN A 82 -4.43 4.09 -14.33
N LEU A 83 -4.76 2.80 -14.32
CA LEU A 83 -4.98 2.09 -13.05
C LEU A 83 -3.67 1.85 -12.31
N MET A 84 -2.58 1.55 -13.03
CA MET A 84 -1.23 1.40 -12.47
C MET A 84 -0.71 2.70 -11.85
N GLU A 85 -0.98 3.85 -12.46
CA GLU A 85 -0.67 5.17 -11.90
C GLU A 85 -1.32 5.37 -10.54
N LEU A 86 -2.63 5.06 -10.45
CA LEU A 86 -3.40 5.21 -9.22
C LEU A 86 -3.00 4.17 -8.16
N ALA A 87 -2.71 2.94 -8.57
CA ALA A 87 -2.26 1.88 -7.69
C ALA A 87 -0.93 2.23 -7.04
N GLY A 88 0.10 2.56 -7.83
CA GLY A 88 1.41 2.91 -7.30
C GLY A 88 1.41 4.21 -6.48
N LEU A 89 0.59 5.23 -6.85
CA LEU A 89 0.36 6.40 -5.99
C LEU A 89 -0.23 6.00 -4.64
N SER A 90 -1.20 5.08 -4.64
CA SER A 90 -1.82 4.58 -3.41
C SER A 90 -0.80 3.83 -2.55
N CYS A 91 0.07 3.02 -3.14
CA CYS A 91 1.18 2.36 -2.46
C CYS A 91 2.13 3.36 -1.79
N ALA A 92 2.61 4.35 -2.55
CA ALA A 92 3.50 5.39 -2.02
C ALA A 92 2.82 6.19 -0.90
N THR A 93 1.53 6.47 -1.03
CA THR A 93 0.73 7.17 -0.01
C THR A 93 0.58 6.33 1.26
N ALA A 94 0.33 5.02 1.13
CA ALA A 94 0.22 4.12 2.26
C ALA A 94 1.56 4.01 3.02
N ILE A 95 2.66 3.88 2.28
CA ILE A 95 4.02 3.89 2.83
C ILE A 95 4.29 5.21 3.57
N ALA A 96 3.98 6.35 2.95
CA ALA A 96 4.19 7.67 3.57
C ALA A 96 3.38 7.89 4.85
N LYS A 97 2.22 7.25 4.97
CA LYS A 97 1.40 7.28 6.19
C LYS A 97 1.92 6.35 7.27
N ALA A 98 2.36 5.14 6.90
CA ALA A 98 2.81 4.13 7.84
C ALA A 98 4.24 4.40 8.36
N TYR A 99 5.10 4.95 7.51
CA TYR A 99 6.52 5.20 7.76
C TYR A 99 6.89 6.64 7.40
N PRO A 100 6.24 7.67 8.00
CA PRO A 100 6.45 9.06 7.60
C PRO A 100 7.94 9.44 7.68
N PRO A 101 8.48 10.29 6.80
CA PRO A 101 9.92 10.58 6.77
C PRO A 101 10.48 11.08 8.11
N THR A 102 9.66 11.80 8.88
CA THR A 102 10.03 12.30 10.22
C THR A 102 10.16 11.22 11.29
N SER A 103 9.63 10.02 11.09
CA SER A 103 9.78 8.89 12.02
C SER A 103 10.94 7.97 11.67
N MET A 104 11.61 8.20 10.54
CA MET A 104 12.73 7.40 10.06
C MET A 104 14.05 8.00 10.56
N SER A 105 15.10 7.19 10.59
CA SER A 105 16.40 7.60 11.13
C SER A 105 17.23 8.43 10.13
N ARG A 106 17.01 8.26 8.82
CA ARG A 106 17.70 9.02 7.77
C ARG A 106 16.82 10.10 7.18
N SER A 107 17.48 11.11 6.62
CA SER A 107 16.84 12.23 5.93
C SER A 107 17.67 12.55 4.68
N PRO A 108 17.19 12.19 3.47
CA PRO A 108 15.94 11.47 3.19
C PRO A 108 15.96 9.98 3.64
N PRO A 109 14.80 9.37 3.95
CA PRO A 109 14.73 7.95 4.27
C PRO A 109 14.98 7.07 3.04
N THR A 110 15.85 6.07 3.18
CA THR A 110 16.28 5.21 2.07
C THR A 110 15.33 4.03 1.88
N VAL A 111 14.86 3.78 0.65
CA VAL A 111 13.89 2.73 0.33
C VAL A 111 14.39 1.86 -0.82
N LEU A 112 14.39 0.54 -0.67
CA LEU A 112 14.65 -0.39 -1.78
C LEU A 112 13.32 -0.88 -2.37
N VAL A 113 13.09 -0.63 -3.65
CA VAL A 113 11.90 -1.12 -4.36
C VAL A 113 12.30 -2.26 -5.29
N ILE A 114 11.79 -3.46 -5.03
CA ILE A 114 12.10 -4.65 -5.81
C ILE A 114 10.95 -4.98 -6.75
N CYS A 115 11.17 -4.74 -8.04
CA CYS A 115 10.16 -4.90 -9.08
C CYS A 115 10.24 -6.27 -9.76
N GLY A 116 9.11 -6.96 -9.83
CA GLY A 116 8.99 -8.21 -10.59
C GLY A 116 8.60 -7.99 -12.06
N PRO A 117 8.44 -9.08 -12.84
CA PRO A 117 8.38 -9.02 -14.30
C PRO A 117 6.98 -8.69 -14.85
N GLY A 118 6.04 -8.23 -14.03
CA GLY A 118 4.64 -8.06 -14.39
C GLY A 118 4.07 -6.72 -13.95
N ASN A 119 2.73 -6.65 -13.89
CA ASN A 119 2.03 -5.42 -13.49
C ASN A 119 2.41 -4.97 -12.08
N ASN A 120 2.58 -5.90 -11.12
CA ASN A 120 3.03 -5.56 -9.77
C ASN A 120 4.39 -4.82 -9.77
N GLY A 121 5.31 -5.22 -10.66
CA GLY A 121 6.57 -4.52 -10.85
C GLY A 121 6.37 -3.10 -11.41
N GLY A 122 5.40 -2.91 -12.30
CA GLY A 122 4.98 -1.60 -12.78
C GLY A 122 4.41 -0.70 -11.68
N ASP A 123 3.56 -1.25 -10.81
CA ASP A 123 3.06 -0.56 -9.61
C ASP A 123 4.21 -0.14 -8.70
N GLY A 124 5.23 -0.99 -8.55
CA GLY A 124 6.49 -0.68 -7.86
C GLY A 124 7.25 0.49 -8.48
N LEU A 125 7.37 0.56 -9.81
CA LEU A 125 8.03 1.69 -10.50
C LEU A 125 7.27 3.01 -10.27
N VAL A 126 5.94 2.97 -10.37
CA VAL A 126 5.08 4.13 -10.07
C VAL A 126 5.24 4.56 -8.60
N CYS A 127 5.19 3.59 -7.68
CA CYS A 127 5.38 3.79 -6.24
C CYS A 127 6.73 4.46 -5.96
N ALA A 128 7.83 3.95 -6.52
CA ALA A 128 9.17 4.52 -6.36
C ALA A 128 9.23 5.99 -6.77
N ARG A 129 8.66 6.33 -7.94
CA ARG A 129 8.61 7.71 -8.42
C ARG A 129 7.83 8.64 -7.46
N HIS A 130 6.68 8.20 -6.95
CA HIS A 130 5.90 9.00 -6.01
C HIS A 130 6.58 9.11 -4.65
N LEU A 131 7.25 8.05 -4.17
CA LEU A 131 8.07 8.10 -2.96
C LEU A 131 9.19 9.15 -3.06
N LYS A 132 9.86 9.28 -4.23
CA LYS A 132 10.83 10.34 -4.46
C LYS A 132 10.21 11.74 -4.27
N LEU A 133 9.00 11.96 -4.79
CA LEU A 133 8.27 13.23 -4.61
C LEU A 133 7.82 13.46 -3.17
N PHE A 134 7.61 12.39 -2.40
CA PHE A 134 7.22 12.44 -0.99
C PHE A 134 8.41 12.59 -0.02
N GLY A 135 9.62 12.78 -0.54
CA GLY A 135 10.81 13.05 0.27
C GLY A 135 11.59 11.81 0.70
N TYR A 136 11.34 10.66 0.07
CA TYR A 136 12.16 9.45 0.24
C TYR A 136 13.31 9.41 -0.76
N GLU A 137 14.29 8.56 -0.49
CA GLU A 137 15.38 8.20 -1.40
C GLU A 137 15.20 6.75 -1.87
N PRO A 138 14.35 6.53 -2.89
CA PRO A 138 14.16 5.21 -3.45
C PRO A 138 15.36 4.77 -4.29
N THR A 139 15.64 3.48 -4.26
CA THR A 139 16.52 2.76 -5.16
C THR A 139 15.75 1.56 -5.71
N ILE A 140 15.85 1.29 -7.00
CA ILE A 140 15.07 0.23 -7.65
C ILE A 140 15.98 -0.95 -7.99
N TYR A 141 15.53 -2.17 -7.72
CA TYR A 141 16.06 -3.37 -8.33
C TYR A 141 15.02 -3.99 -9.26
N TYR A 142 15.34 -4.07 -10.56
CA TYR A 142 14.41 -4.56 -11.58
C TYR A 142 15.08 -5.56 -12.54
N PRO A 143 15.26 -6.82 -12.12
CA PRO A 143 16.12 -7.79 -12.80
C PRO A 143 15.52 -8.40 -14.07
N LYS A 144 14.19 -8.39 -14.21
CA LYS A 144 13.49 -8.95 -15.37
C LYS A 144 12.48 -7.93 -15.89
N ARG A 145 12.86 -7.21 -16.94
CA ARG A 145 12.07 -6.12 -17.51
C ARG A 145 11.33 -6.60 -18.76
N PRO A 146 9.99 -6.58 -18.79
CA PRO A 146 9.26 -6.89 -20.02
C PRO A 146 9.59 -5.87 -21.10
N ASN A 147 9.79 -6.35 -22.32
CA ASN A 147 9.99 -5.49 -23.47
C ASN A 147 8.64 -4.96 -23.99
N LYS A 148 8.01 -4.07 -23.21
CA LYS A 148 6.78 -3.37 -23.59
C LYS A 148 6.93 -1.86 -23.34
N PRO A 149 6.38 -0.99 -24.21
CA PRO A 149 6.54 0.46 -24.10
C PRO A 149 6.16 1.03 -22.73
N LEU A 150 5.11 0.50 -22.09
CA LEU A 150 4.67 0.91 -20.75
C LEU A 150 5.82 0.82 -19.72
N PHE A 151 6.45 -0.35 -19.59
CA PHE A 151 7.51 -0.55 -18.60
C PHE A 151 8.78 0.22 -18.96
N THR A 152 9.11 0.34 -20.25
CA THR A 152 10.24 1.18 -20.71
C THR A 152 10.02 2.65 -20.36
N ALA A 153 8.79 3.15 -20.52
CA ALA A 153 8.42 4.52 -20.15
C ALA A 153 8.52 4.73 -18.63
N LEU A 154 8.00 3.81 -17.82
CA LEU A 154 8.10 3.87 -16.35
C LEU A 154 9.56 3.87 -15.86
N VAL A 155 10.41 3.02 -16.44
CA VAL A 155 11.86 3.03 -16.16
C VAL A 155 12.47 4.37 -16.51
N THR A 156 12.14 4.91 -17.69
CA THR A 156 12.65 6.23 -18.14
C THR A 156 12.21 7.34 -17.18
N GLN A 157 10.95 7.34 -16.73
CA GLN A 157 10.45 8.30 -15.76
C GLN A 157 11.23 8.25 -14.44
N CYS A 158 11.45 7.05 -13.89
CA CYS A 158 12.25 6.88 -12.67
C CYS A 158 13.69 7.39 -12.85
N GLN A 159 14.32 7.07 -13.98
CA GLN A 159 15.67 7.54 -14.30
C GLN A 159 15.73 9.07 -14.45
N LYS A 160 14.70 9.69 -15.04
CA LYS A 160 14.58 11.16 -15.17
C LYS A 160 14.31 11.87 -13.84
N MET A 161 13.99 11.12 -12.80
CA MET A 161 13.86 11.60 -11.42
C MET A 161 15.06 11.23 -10.56
N ASP A 162 16.18 10.86 -11.19
CA ASP A 162 17.43 10.47 -10.53
C ASP A 162 17.25 9.34 -9.51
N ILE A 163 16.39 8.37 -9.84
CA ILE A 163 16.19 7.14 -9.05
C ILE A 163 17.15 6.07 -9.59
N PRO A 164 18.12 5.61 -8.79
CA PRO A 164 19.09 4.62 -9.24
C PRO A 164 18.46 3.25 -9.44
N PHE A 165 18.97 2.51 -10.42
CA PHE A 165 18.67 1.10 -10.65
C PHE A 165 19.89 0.26 -10.31
N LEU A 166 19.76 -0.68 -9.37
CA LEU A 166 20.83 -1.62 -9.05
C LEU A 166 21.02 -2.60 -10.21
N GLY A 167 22.29 -2.89 -10.51
CA GLY A 167 22.66 -3.95 -11.47
C GLY A 167 22.51 -5.35 -10.87
N GLU A 168 22.68 -5.47 -9.56
CA GLU A 168 22.63 -6.72 -8.81
C GLU A 168 21.94 -6.53 -7.46
N MET A 169 21.39 -7.62 -6.92
CA MET A 169 20.80 -7.64 -5.59
C MET A 169 21.93 -7.77 -4.55
N PRO A 170 21.94 -6.98 -3.46
CA PRO A 170 22.79 -7.28 -2.31
C PRO A 170 22.52 -8.70 -1.83
N SER A 171 23.57 -9.52 -1.72
CA SER A 171 23.44 -10.97 -1.50
C SER A 171 23.06 -11.34 -0.08
N GLU A 172 23.37 -10.47 0.89
CA GLU A 172 23.15 -10.72 2.31
C GLU A 172 22.09 -9.78 2.90
N PRO A 173 21.17 -10.28 3.75
CA PRO A 173 20.15 -9.45 4.39
C PRO A 173 20.73 -8.24 5.15
N MET A 174 21.86 -8.44 5.84
CA MET A 174 22.53 -7.39 6.61
C MET A 174 22.95 -6.20 5.75
N MET A 175 23.37 -6.42 4.50
CA MET A 175 23.71 -5.32 3.59
C MET A 175 22.49 -4.49 3.23
N ILE A 176 21.32 -5.11 3.12
CA ILE A 176 20.07 -4.40 2.83
C ILE A 176 19.61 -3.62 4.06
N ASP A 177 19.65 -4.23 5.24
CA ASP A 177 19.32 -3.58 6.51
C ASP A 177 20.23 -2.37 6.80
N GLU A 178 21.50 -2.45 6.41
CA GLU A 178 22.45 -1.34 6.53
C GLU A 178 22.24 -0.25 5.47
N LEU A 179 21.70 -0.54 4.29
CA LEU A 179 21.59 0.41 3.19
C LEU A 179 20.20 1.03 3.05
N TYR A 180 19.15 0.37 3.50
CA TYR A 180 17.77 0.77 3.30
C TYR A 180 16.99 0.66 4.61
N GLU A 181 16.08 1.59 4.86
CA GLU A 181 15.25 1.59 6.07
C GLU A 181 13.87 0.93 5.83
N LEU A 182 13.52 0.71 4.56
CA LEU A 182 12.29 0.06 4.13
C LEU A 182 12.55 -0.68 2.82
N VAL A 183 11.97 -1.87 2.70
CA VAL A 183 11.90 -2.59 1.42
C VAL A 183 10.46 -2.64 0.92
N VAL A 184 10.26 -2.35 -0.36
CA VAL A 184 8.98 -2.51 -1.05
C VAL A 184 9.06 -3.76 -1.92
N ASP A 185 8.23 -4.74 -1.57
CA ASP A 185 8.04 -5.96 -2.35
C ASP A 185 6.97 -5.71 -3.42
N ALA A 186 7.43 -5.48 -4.64
CA ALA A 186 6.61 -5.31 -5.84
C ALA A 186 6.90 -6.44 -6.84
N ILE A 187 7.14 -7.66 -6.34
CA ILE A 187 7.61 -8.79 -7.16
C ILE A 187 6.43 -9.49 -7.84
N PHE A 188 5.55 -10.14 -7.08
CA PHE A 188 4.42 -10.89 -7.61
C PHE A 188 3.11 -10.34 -7.06
N GLY A 189 2.11 -10.17 -7.94
CA GLY A 189 0.75 -9.80 -7.54
C GLY A 189 -0.19 -10.99 -7.65
N PHE A 190 -1.49 -10.75 -7.44
CA PHE A 190 -2.53 -11.79 -7.37
C PHE A 190 -2.61 -12.71 -8.59
N SER A 191 -2.19 -12.25 -9.78
CA SER A 191 -2.24 -13.05 -11.02
C SER A 191 -1.10 -14.04 -11.17
N PHE A 192 -0.09 -14.01 -10.29
CA PHE A 192 1.02 -14.97 -10.34
C PHE A 192 0.54 -16.40 -10.08
N LYS A 193 1.06 -17.34 -10.88
CA LYS A 193 0.80 -18.77 -10.77
C LYS A 193 2.08 -19.56 -11.03
N GLY A 194 2.23 -20.67 -10.32
CA GLY A 194 3.32 -21.62 -10.49
C GLY A 194 4.52 -21.35 -9.58
N ASP A 195 5.62 -22.04 -9.87
CA ASP A 195 6.80 -22.03 -9.01
C ASP A 195 7.62 -20.75 -9.19
N VAL A 196 8.14 -20.24 -8.07
CA VAL A 196 9.08 -19.12 -8.09
C VAL A 196 10.40 -19.59 -8.70
N ARG A 197 10.78 -18.96 -9.82
CA ARG A 197 12.04 -19.22 -10.53
C ARG A 197 13.07 -18.14 -10.24
N GLU A 198 14.34 -18.45 -10.52
CA GLU A 198 15.42 -17.46 -10.43
C GLU A 198 15.22 -16.27 -11.40
N PRO A 199 15.65 -15.05 -11.01
CA PRO A 199 16.38 -14.72 -9.78
C PRO A 199 15.47 -14.51 -8.54
N PHE A 200 14.15 -14.66 -8.69
CA PHE A 200 13.20 -14.29 -7.64
C PHE A 200 13.23 -15.25 -6.45
N HIS A 201 13.55 -16.52 -6.66
CA HIS A 201 13.70 -17.47 -5.56
C HIS A 201 14.79 -17.03 -4.58
N SER A 202 15.99 -16.71 -5.10
CA SER A 202 17.09 -16.18 -4.29
C SER A 202 16.76 -14.84 -3.64
N ILE A 203 16.10 -13.93 -4.37
CA ILE A 203 15.65 -12.62 -3.83
C ILE A 203 14.73 -12.81 -2.62
N LEU A 204 13.71 -13.67 -2.74
CA LEU A 204 12.78 -13.95 -1.64
C LEU A 204 13.48 -14.62 -0.45
N SER A 205 14.49 -15.45 -0.69
CA SER A 205 15.31 -16.03 0.38
C SER A 205 16.03 -14.94 1.19
N VAL A 206 16.58 -13.92 0.52
CA VAL A 206 17.22 -12.78 1.20
C VAL A 206 16.19 -11.96 1.98
N LEU A 207 15.04 -11.65 1.38
CA LEU A 207 13.97 -10.88 2.01
C LEU A 207 13.49 -11.48 3.34
N LYS A 208 13.45 -12.81 3.45
CA LYS A 208 13.05 -13.51 4.69
C LYS A 208 13.99 -13.28 5.88
N GLY A 209 15.23 -12.87 5.62
CA GLY A 209 16.23 -12.58 6.65
C GLY A 209 16.30 -11.12 7.08
N LEU A 210 15.49 -10.23 6.51
CA LEU A 210 15.55 -8.80 6.80
C LEU A 210 15.02 -8.46 8.19
N THR A 211 15.61 -7.44 8.79
CA THR A 211 15.11 -6.84 10.04
C THR A 211 14.36 -5.54 9.78
N VAL A 212 14.65 -4.86 8.66
CA VAL A 212 13.87 -3.70 8.21
C VAL A 212 12.48 -4.12 7.72
N PRO A 213 11.47 -3.25 7.86
CA PRO A 213 10.12 -3.57 7.41
C PRO A 213 10.05 -3.84 5.91
N ILE A 214 9.11 -4.72 5.53
CA ILE A 214 8.75 -5.00 4.13
C ILE A 214 7.31 -4.54 3.90
N ALA A 215 7.10 -3.67 2.92
CA ALA A 215 5.79 -3.28 2.42
C ALA A 215 5.50 -4.00 1.09
N SER A 216 4.64 -5.01 1.12
CA SER A 216 4.22 -5.73 -0.09
C SER A 216 3.08 -5.01 -0.80
N ILE A 217 3.20 -4.87 -2.12
CA ILE A 217 2.14 -4.36 -2.99
C ILE A 217 1.21 -5.53 -3.36
N ASP A 218 -0.09 -5.32 -3.18
CA ASP A 218 -1.16 -6.28 -3.46
C ASP A 218 -1.13 -7.53 -2.55
N ILE A 219 -0.20 -8.45 -2.79
CA ILE A 219 -0.03 -9.68 -2.00
C ILE A 219 1.47 -9.86 -1.66
N PRO A 220 1.82 -10.34 -0.45
CA PRO A 220 3.20 -10.67 -0.13
C PRO A 220 3.77 -11.75 -1.05
N SER A 221 4.91 -11.45 -1.68
CA SER A 221 5.66 -12.42 -2.47
C SER A 221 6.49 -13.37 -1.58
N VAL A 222 6.77 -12.98 -0.33
CA VAL A 222 7.64 -13.67 0.64
C VAL A 222 6.93 -14.73 1.48
#